data_AF-A0A358IWC6-F1
#
_entry.id   AF-A0A358IWC6-F1
#
_cell.length_a   1.000
_cell.length_b   1.000
_cell.length_c   1.000
_cell.angle_alpha   90.00
_cell.angle_beta   90.00
_cell.angle_gamma   90.00
#
_symmetry.space_group_name_H-M   'P 1'
#
loop_
_entity.id
_entity.type
_entity.pdbx_description
1 polymer ?
#
loop_
_entity_poly.entity_id
_entity_poly.type
_entity_poly.pdbx_seq_one_letter_code
_entity_poly.pdbx_strand_id
1 'polypeptide(L)'
;MASTVAIVVFFTALWWPWSLPTAAPQAQPLPLAASASEASFSCRVVSVHDGDTLRCANGTRVRLHAVAAREIDETCSEGHPCPMASAAAARLELMKLAGNRTLDCRRTGRSYNRVTAICDNDEGVEINCAMVRSGTTLIWDRFHQQQPICRAS
;
A
#
# COMPACT_ATOMS: atom_id res chain seq x y z
N MET A 1 25.51 -87.14 48.94
CA MET A 1 25.96 -87.85 47.71
C MET A 1 25.21 -87.26 46.53
N ALA A 2 25.94 -86.86 45.47
CA ALA A 2 25.56 -86.56 44.08
C ALA A 2 24.31 -85.68 43.81
N SER A 3 24.44 -84.46 43.26
CA SER A 3 24.77 -84.09 41.86
C SER A 3 23.68 -84.41 40.83
N THR A 4 23.02 -83.37 40.30
CA THR A 4 22.94 -83.17 38.84
C THR A 4 22.68 -81.69 38.51
N VAL A 5 23.36 -81.25 37.46
CA VAL A 5 23.47 -79.90 36.91
C VAL A 5 22.51 -79.76 35.70
N ALA A 6 22.06 -78.54 35.42
CA ALA A 6 21.91 -77.88 34.10
C ALA A 6 20.59 -77.10 33.96
N ILE A 7 20.43 -75.99 33.22
CA ILE A 7 21.27 -75.02 32.49
C ILE A 7 20.29 -73.84 32.20
N VAL A 8 20.78 -72.60 32.38
CA VAL A 8 20.57 -71.36 31.59
C VAL A 8 19.24 -71.15 30.84
N VAL A 9 18.59 -69.97 30.99
CA VAL A 9 18.33 -68.98 29.90
C VAL A 9 17.99 -67.60 30.49
N PHE A 10 18.77 -66.60 30.08
CA PHE A 10 18.59 -65.15 30.12
C PHE A 10 17.23 -64.69 29.57
N PHE A 11 16.56 -63.70 30.16
CA PHE A 11 15.84 -62.68 29.35
C PHE A 11 15.72 -61.33 30.10
N THR A 12 16.62 -60.43 29.67
CA THR A 12 16.40 -59.01 29.38
C THR A 12 15.71 -58.09 30.39
N ALA A 13 16.55 -57.18 30.90
CA ALA A 13 16.29 -55.82 31.33
C ALA A 13 15.04 -55.17 30.72
N LEU A 14 14.23 -54.53 31.58
CA LEU A 14 13.33 -53.41 31.25
C LEU A 14 12.95 -52.69 32.56
N TRP A 15 13.94 -52.24 33.32
CA TRP A 15 13.75 -51.39 34.50
C TRP A 15 14.60 -50.14 34.29
N TRP A 16 14.08 -49.19 33.50
CA TRP A 16 14.63 -47.85 33.45
C TRP A 16 13.50 -46.85 33.69
N PRO A 17 13.54 -46.07 34.79
CA PRO A 17 12.59 -44.99 35.03
C PRO A 17 13.02 -43.81 34.14
N TRP A 18 12.19 -43.41 33.18
CA TRP A 18 12.47 -42.23 32.38
C TRP A 18 11.88 -41.01 33.06
N SER A 19 12.83 -40.27 33.63
CA SER A 19 12.73 -38.97 34.25
C SER A 19 12.18 -37.90 33.30
N LEU A 20 11.35 -37.04 33.90
CA LEU A 20 11.09 -35.60 33.64
C LEU A 20 10.45 -35.16 32.31
N PRO A 21 9.34 -34.38 32.37
CA PRO A 21 8.91 -33.55 31.26
C PRO A 21 9.84 -32.34 31.13
N THR A 22 10.60 -32.27 30.05
CA THR A 22 11.31 -31.05 29.64
C THR A 22 10.26 -30.04 29.19
N ALA A 23 9.94 -29.06 30.04
CA ALA A 23 9.15 -27.91 29.62
C ALA A 23 9.91 -27.20 28.49
N ALA A 24 9.37 -27.30 27.26
CA ALA A 24 9.90 -26.59 26.12
C ALA A 24 9.84 -25.07 26.39
N PRO A 25 10.87 -24.29 26.02
CA PRO A 25 10.80 -22.84 26.09
C PRO A 25 9.64 -22.38 25.21
N GLN A 26 8.69 -21.64 25.79
CA GLN A 26 7.59 -21.06 25.04
C GLN A 26 8.18 -20.02 24.07
N ALA A 27 8.07 -20.30 22.78
CA ALA A 27 8.37 -19.34 21.73
C ALA A 27 7.42 -18.14 21.91
N GLN A 28 7.97 -16.99 22.30
CA GLN A 28 7.20 -15.75 22.33
C GLN A 28 6.78 -15.43 20.89
N PRO A 29 5.50 -15.17 20.62
CA PRO A 29 5.10 -14.71 19.29
C PRO A 29 5.83 -13.40 19.00
N LEU A 30 6.56 -13.39 17.88
CA LEU A 30 7.17 -12.18 17.33
C LEU A 30 6.06 -11.13 17.17
N PRO A 31 6.30 -9.85 17.53
CA PRO A 31 5.33 -8.80 17.29
C PRO A 31 5.10 -8.68 15.78
N LEU A 32 3.96 -9.20 15.32
CA LEU A 32 3.52 -9.07 13.93
C LEU A 32 2.79 -7.73 13.78
N ALA A 33 3.56 -6.64 13.77
CA ALA A 33 3.04 -5.32 13.44
C ALA A 33 4.14 -4.47 12.81
N ALA A 34 4.61 -4.88 11.63
CA ALA A 34 5.06 -3.89 10.67
C ALA A 34 3.80 -3.16 10.19
N SER A 35 3.37 -2.13 10.93
CA SER A 35 2.63 -1.04 10.30
C SER A 35 3.55 -0.54 9.21
N ALA A 36 3.27 -0.90 7.96
CA ALA A 36 3.77 -0.11 6.84
C ALA A 36 3.23 1.29 7.12
N SER A 37 4.08 2.15 7.69
CA SER A 37 3.78 3.56 7.71
C SER A 37 3.72 3.93 6.23
N GLU A 38 2.49 4.05 5.71
CA GLU A 38 2.21 4.88 4.55
C GLU A 38 2.83 6.23 4.88
N ALA A 39 4.06 6.45 4.41
CA ALA A 39 4.78 7.65 4.75
C ALA A 39 3.98 8.83 4.21
N SER A 40 3.25 9.51 5.10
CA SER A 40 2.54 10.73 4.77
C SER A 40 3.57 11.85 4.58
N PHE A 41 3.23 12.81 3.72
CA PHE A 41 4.06 13.97 3.49
C PHE A 41 3.20 15.16 3.12
N SER A 42 3.66 16.33 3.55
CA SER A 42 3.04 17.59 3.17
C SER A 42 3.50 18.02 1.77
N CYS A 43 2.56 18.44 0.92
CA CYS A 43 2.82 18.96 -0.41
C CYS A 43 2.22 20.35 -0.57
N ARG A 44 3.05 21.41 -0.43
CA ARG A 44 2.65 22.75 -0.86
C ARG A 44 2.67 22.82 -2.39
N VAL A 45 1.50 22.83 -3.04
CA VAL A 45 1.38 22.73 -4.50
C VAL A 45 1.81 24.05 -5.14
N VAL A 46 2.76 23.98 -6.07
CA VAL A 46 3.27 25.15 -6.82
C VAL A 46 2.94 25.10 -8.31
N SER A 47 2.65 23.93 -8.86
CA SER A 47 2.20 23.80 -10.25
C SER A 47 1.45 22.50 -10.49
N VAL A 48 0.50 22.53 -11.43
CA VAL A 48 -0.23 21.35 -11.94
C VAL A 48 0.16 21.15 -13.41
N HIS A 49 0.50 19.91 -13.79
CA HIS A 49 0.95 19.56 -15.14
C HIS A 49 -0.23 19.20 -16.05
N ASP A 50 -1.02 18.23 -15.62
CA ASP A 50 -2.19 17.65 -16.31
C ASP A 50 -3.29 17.37 -15.26
N GLY A 51 -4.28 16.52 -15.57
CA GLY A 51 -5.37 16.18 -14.66
C GLY A 51 -5.04 15.18 -13.54
N ASP A 52 -3.81 14.65 -13.47
CA ASP A 52 -3.42 13.69 -12.43
C ASP A 52 -2.02 13.93 -11.84
N THR A 53 -1.28 14.93 -12.30
CA THR A 53 0.11 15.20 -11.91
C THR A 53 0.30 16.63 -11.42
N LEU A 54 0.87 16.77 -10.21
CA LEU A 54 1.21 18.05 -9.57
C LEU A 54 2.66 18.09 -9.06
N ARG A 55 3.14 19.28 -8.73
CA ARG A 55 4.48 19.51 -8.16
C ARG A 55 4.39 20.30 -6.86
N CYS A 56 5.11 19.81 -5.86
CA CYS A 56 5.25 20.44 -4.56
C CYS A 56 6.42 21.44 -4.57
N ALA A 57 6.40 22.40 -3.63
CA ALA A 57 7.42 23.44 -3.48
C ALA A 57 8.82 22.88 -3.25
N ASN A 58 8.94 21.74 -2.57
CA ASN A 58 10.20 21.04 -2.34
C ASN A 58 10.73 20.29 -3.57
N GLY A 59 10.08 20.41 -4.72
CA GLY A 59 10.46 19.75 -5.98
C GLY A 59 9.83 18.36 -6.19
N THR A 60 9.16 17.79 -5.18
CA THR A 60 8.49 16.49 -5.32
C THR A 60 7.41 16.56 -6.40
N ARG A 61 7.43 15.60 -7.32
CA ARG A 61 6.35 15.39 -8.31
C ARG A 61 5.42 14.30 -7.80
N VAL A 62 4.12 14.58 -7.78
CA VAL A 62 3.09 13.66 -7.30
C VAL A 62 2.19 13.31 -8.47
N ARG A 63 1.93 12.01 -8.66
CA ARG A 63 0.82 11.51 -9.46
C ARG A 63 -0.29 11.03 -8.54
N LEU A 64 -1.51 11.46 -8.78
CA LEU A 64 -2.68 11.03 -8.02
C LEU A 64 -2.88 9.52 -8.26
N HIS A 65 -2.85 8.76 -7.17
CA HIS A 65 -3.10 7.32 -7.18
C HIS A 65 -4.49 7.00 -7.73
N ALA A 66 -4.56 5.97 -8.58
CA ALA A 66 -5.78 5.45 -9.19
C ALA A 66 -6.64 6.47 -9.98
N VAL A 67 -6.08 7.62 -10.35
CA VAL A 67 -6.72 8.62 -11.21
C VAL A 67 -6.09 8.54 -12.61
N ALA A 68 -6.93 8.56 -13.65
CA ALA A 68 -6.51 8.62 -15.04
C ALA A 68 -7.09 9.87 -15.71
N ALA A 69 -6.22 10.74 -16.21
CA ALA A 69 -6.55 11.91 -17.02
C ALA A 69 -5.94 11.77 -18.42
N ARG A 70 -6.42 12.58 -19.38
CA ARG A 70 -5.66 12.82 -20.63
C ARG A 70 -4.35 13.55 -20.31
N GLU A 71 -3.32 13.20 -21.05
CA GLU A 71 -2.06 13.94 -21.08
C GLU A 71 -2.27 15.29 -21.80
N ILE A 72 -1.34 16.24 -21.66
CA ILE A 72 -1.52 17.63 -22.16
C ILE A 72 -1.72 17.73 -23.68
N ASP A 73 -1.33 16.71 -24.44
CA ASP A 73 -1.50 16.61 -25.89
C ASP A 73 -2.84 15.94 -26.29
N GLU A 74 -3.78 15.85 -25.34
CA GLU A 74 -5.10 15.23 -25.46
C GLU A 74 -5.07 13.71 -25.70
N THR A 75 -3.90 13.07 -25.60
CA THR A 75 -3.78 11.62 -25.70
C THR A 75 -4.00 10.93 -24.35
N CYS A 76 -4.18 9.61 -24.41
CA CYS A 76 -4.19 8.75 -23.23
C CYS A 76 -3.02 7.78 -23.34
N SER A 77 -2.28 7.61 -22.25
CA SER A 77 -1.18 6.65 -22.18
C SER A 77 -1.68 5.22 -22.44
N GLU A 78 -0.86 4.37 -23.06
CA GLU A 78 -1.25 3.01 -23.42
C GLU A 78 -1.69 2.19 -22.19
N GLY A 79 -2.87 1.57 -22.27
CA GLY A 79 -3.45 0.79 -21.17
C GLY A 79 -4.04 1.63 -20.03
N HIS A 80 -4.11 2.95 -20.15
CA HIS A 80 -4.82 3.82 -19.21
C HIS A 80 -6.30 3.95 -19.61
N PRO A 81 -7.22 4.07 -18.64
CA PRO A 81 -8.56 4.57 -18.90
C PRO A 81 -8.48 5.95 -19.58
N CYS A 82 -9.37 6.18 -20.55
CA CYS A 82 -9.35 7.40 -21.34
C CYS A 82 -10.63 8.21 -21.13
N PRO A 83 -10.61 9.28 -20.30
CA PRO A 83 -11.80 10.11 -20.08
C PRO A 83 -12.24 10.84 -21.35
N MET A 84 -13.54 11.14 -21.45
CA MET A 84 -14.09 11.98 -22.52
C MET A 84 -13.74 13.46 -22.35
N ALA A 85 -13.52 13.91 -21.11
CA ALA A 85 -13.12 15.29 -20.83
C ALA A 85 -11.73 15.60 -21.41
N SER A 86 -11.51 16.87 -21.76
CA SER A 86 -10.23 17.34 -22.26
C SER A 86 -9.16 17.43 -21.16
N ALA A 87 -7.90 17.37 -21.56
CA ALA A 87 -6.77 17.56 -20.66
C ALA A 87 -6.81 18.93 -19.98
N ALA A 88 -7.22 19.96 -20.72
CA ALA A 88 -7.40 21.32 -20.19
C ALA A 88 -8.46 21.38 -19.07
N ALA A 89 -9.60 20.69 -19.23
CA ALA A 89 -10.65 20.66 -18.23
C ALA A 89 -10.20 19.95 -16.95
N ALA A 90 -9.54 18.79 -17.08
CA ALA A 90 -9.02 18.04 -15.95
C ALA A 90 -7.91 18.81 -15.20
N ARG A 91 -6.99 19.45 -15.93
CA ARG A 91 -5.95 20.30 -15.35
C ARG A 91 -6.55 21.48 -14.57
N LEU A 92 -7.54 22.16 -15.16
CA LEU A 92 -8.20 23.28 -14.51
C LEU A 92 -8.90 22.85 -13.21
N GLU A 93 -9.55 21.69 -13.22
CA GLU A 93 -10.20 21.17 -12.02
C GLU A 93 -9.21 20.84 -10.91
N LEU A 94 -8.10 20.17 -11.25
CA LEU A 94 -7.04 19.89 -10.28
C LEU A 94 -6.42 21.18 -9.73
N MET A 95 -6.29 22.23 -10.56
CA MET A 95 -5.85 23.54 -10.09
C MET A 95 -6.83 24.19 -9.11
N LYS A 96 -8.15 24.06 -9.29
CA LYS A 96 -9.13 24.58 -8.33
C LYS A 96 -9.06 23.85 -7.00
N LEU A 97 -8.94 22.53 -7.04
CA LEU A 97 -8.97 21.67 -5.86
C LEU A 97 -7.68 21.73 -5.04
N ALA A 98 -6.52 21.87 -5.71
CA ALA A 98 -5.21 21.72 -5.07
C ALA A 98 -4.24 22.89 -5.28
N GLY A 99 -4.50 23.78 -6.24
CA GLY A 99 -3.59 24.88 -6.57
C GLY A 99 -3.38 25.84 -5.40
N ASN A 100 -2.12 26.19 -5.12
CA ASN A 100 -1.70 27.06 -4.01
C ASN A 100 -2.12 26.59 -2.60
N ARG A 101 -2.58 25.35 -2.47
CA ARG A 101 -2.90 24.72 -1.18
C ARG A 101 -1.74 23.84 -0.71
N THR A 102 -1.80 23.47 0.56
CA THR A 102 -0.93 22.44 1.14
C THR A 102 -1.75 21.18 1.32
N LEU A 103 -1.36 20.11 0.63
CA LEU A 103 -2.02 18.81 0.75
C LEU A 103 -1.32 17.96 1.81
N ASP A 104 -2.09 17.12 2.49
CA ASP A 104 -1.57 15.96 3.21
C ASP A 104 -1.68 14.73 2.30
N CYS A 105 -0.56 14.11 1.98
CA CYS A 105 -0.49 13.05 0.98
C CYS A 105 0.05 11.76 1.59
N ARG A 106 -0.72 10.67 1.49
CA ARG A 106 -0.28 9.32 1.83
C ARG A 106 0.34 8.66 0.61
N ARG A 107 1.63 8.30 0.70
CA ARG A 107 2.37 7.63 -0.38
C ARG A 107 1.80 6.23 -0.62
N THR A 108 1.55 5.91 -1.89
CA THR A 108 1.09 4.58 -2.35
C THR A 108 2.13 3.85 -3.20
N GLY A 109 3.18 4.53 -3.67
CA GLY A 109 4.18 3.94 -4.55
C GLY A 109 4.96 4.97 -5.37
N ARG A 110 5.38 4.56 -6.57
CA ARG A 110 6.13 5.40 -7.52
C ARG A 110 5.66 5.17 -8.96
N SER A 111 5.71 6.23 -9.76
CA SER A 111 5.50 6.22 -11.21
C SER A 111 6.67 6.96 -11.86
N TYR A 112 7.62 6.23 -12.44
CA TYR A 112 8.88 6.77 -12.95
C TYR A 112 9.63 7.60 -11.89
N ASN A 113 9.78 8.91 -12.11
CA ASN A 113 10.39 9.87 -11.18
C ASN A 113 9.38 10.58 -10.27
N ARG A 114 8.11 10.16 -10.26
CA ARG A 114 7.04 10.71 -9.43
C ARG A 114 6.72 9.79 -8.26
N VAL A 115 6.29 10.37 -7.16
CA VAL A 115 5.60 9.65 -6.09
C VAL A 115 4.15 9.44 -6.50
N THR A 116 3.58 8.27 -6.24
CA THR A 116 2.12 8.10 -6.32
C THR A 116 1.54 8.28 -4.93
N ALA A 117 0.43 9.02 -4.81
CA ALA A 117 -0.17 9.31 -3.51
C ALA A 117 -1.68 9.49 -3.58
N ILE A 118 -2.34 9.25 -2.45
CA ILE A 118 -3.70 9.72 -2.17
C ILE A 118 -3.54 10.97 -1.33
N CYS A 119 -4.14 12.08 -1.76
CA CYS A 119 -3.94 13.38 -1.12
C CYS A 119 -5.27 14.00 -0.70
N ASP A 120 -5.25 14.62 0.47
CA ASP A 120 -6.35 15.38 1.05
C ASP A 120 -5.94 16.86 1.12
N ASN A 121 -6.88 17.78 0.87
CA ASN A 121 -6.64 19.20 1.11
C ASN A 121 -6.90 19.58 2.58
N ASP A 122 -6.67 20.85 2.88
CA ASP A 122 -6.88 21.45 4.20
C ASP A 122 -8.34 21.46 4.68
N GLU A 123 -9.29 21.20 3.79
CA GLU A 123 -10.72 21.05 4.09
C GLU A 123 -11.13 19.58 4.31
N GLY A 124 -10.18 18.63 4.22
CA GLY A 124 -10.45 17.20 4.33
C GLY A 124 -11.05 16.57 3.08
N VAL A 125 -10.97 17.25 1.92
CA VAL A 125 -11.42 16.71 0.64
C VAL A 125 -10.32 15.84 0.03
N GLU A 126 -10.61 14.56 -0.19
CA GLU A 126 -9.75 13.65 -0.95
C GLU A 126 -9.69 14.10 -2.42
N ILE A 127 -8.55 14.66 -2.84
CA ILE A 127 -8.33 15.23 -4.18
C ILE A 127 -8.53 14.17 -5.27
N ASN A 128 -8.02 12.95 -5.04
CA ASN A 128 -8.15 11.84 -5.98
C ASN A 128 -9.63 11.56 -6.30
N CYS A 129 -10.46 11.48 -5.25
CA CYS A 129 -11.88 11.23 -5.40
C CYS A 129 -12.62 12.43 -6.03
N ALA A 130 -12.30 13.65 -5.61
CA ALA A 130 -12.92 14.86 -6.15
C ALA A 130 -12.68 14.99 -7.65
N MET A 131 -11.47 14.68 -8.12
CA MET A 131 -11.15 14.64 -9.55
C MET A 131 -12.06 13.65 -10.31
N VAL A 132 -12.24 12.43 -9.81
CA VAL A 132 -13.13 11.43 -10.44
C VAL A 132 -14.59 11.91 -10.42
N ARG A 133 -15.07 12.43 -9.29
CA ARG A 133 -16.45 12.91 -9.12
C ARG A 133 -16.78 14.13 -9.99
N SER A 134 -15.78 14.92 -10.36
CA SER A 134 -15.97 16.03 -11.31
C SER A 134 -16.32 15.57 -12.74
N GLY A 135 -16.11 14.29 -13.07
CA GLY A 135 -16.24 13.75 -14.42
C GLY A 135 -15.11 14.12 -15.37
N THR A 136 -14.05 14.79 -14.87
CA THR A 136 -12.88 15.16 -15.70
C THR A 136 -11.83 14.05 -15.79
N THR A 137 -11.87 13.08 -14.89
CA THR A 137 -10.96 11.92 -14.85
C THR A 137 -11.72 10.63 -14.61
N LEU A 138 -11.06 9.49 -14.80
CA LEU A 138 -11.61 8.16 -14.53
C LEU A 138 -10.82 7.45 -13.43
N ILE A 139 -11.46 6.49 -12.76
CA ILE A 139 -10.79 5.53 -11.90
C ILE A 139 -9.95 4.59 -12.76
N TRP A 140 -8.70 4.37 -12.36
CA TRP A 140 -7.87 3.30 -12.90
C TRP A 140 -7.97 2.05 -12.02
N ASP A 141 -8.87 1.14 -12.40
CA ASP A 141 -9.24 -0.04 -11.60
C ASP A 141 -8.06 -0.85 -11.08
N ARG A 142 -7.02 -1.01 -11.91
CA ARG A 142 -5.79 -1.73 -11.55
C ARG A 142 -5.18 -1.25 -10.24
N PHE A 143 -5.11 0.07 -10.04
CA PHE A 143 -4.55 0.69 -8.84
C PHE A 143 -5.61 0.86 -7.75
N HIS A 144 -6.84 1.17 -8.13
CA HIS A 144 -7.96 1.27 -7.18
C HIS A 144 -8.17 -0.04 -6.39
N GLN A 145 -8.04 -1.20 -7.04
CA GLN A 145 -8.14 -2.50 -6.36
C GLN A 145 -7.02 -2.74 -5.34
N GLN A 146 -5.83 -2.17 -5.57
CA GLN A 146 -4.70 -2.27 -4.64
C GLN A 146 -4.90 -1.36 -3.44
N GLN A 147 -5.30 -0.11 -3.71
CA GLN A 147 -5.61 0.86 -2.66
C GLN A 147 -6.78 1.76 -3.08
N PRO A 148 -8.00 1.45 -2.59
CA PRO A 148 -9.18 2.22 -2.97
C PRO A 148 -9.09 3.71 -2.59
N ILE A 149 -9.48 4.55 -3.54
CA ILE A 149 -9.81 5.98 -3.37
C ILE A 149 -11.33 6.12 -3.15
N CYS A 150 -11.82 7.30 -2.76
CA CYS A 150 -13.25 7.56 -2.48
C CYS A 150 -13.86 6.77 -1.30
N ARG A 151 -13.08 6.47 -0.25
CA ARG A 151 -13.57 5.61 0.84
C ARG A 151 -14.57 6.27 1.79
N ALA A 152 -14.49 7.58 1.98
CA ALA A 152 -15.32 8.32 2.92
C ALA A 152 -16.69 8.73 2.33
N SER A 153 -17.34 7.83 1.59
CA SER A 153 -18.63 8.10 0.91
C SER A 153 -19.81 7.97 1.86
#